data_AF-A0A4V2JA18-F1
#
_entry.id   AF-A0A4V2JA18-F1
#
_cell.length_a   1.000
_cell.length_b   1.000
_cell.length_c   1.000
_cell.angle_alpha   90.00
_cell.angle_beta   90.00
_cell.angle_gamma   90.00
#
_symmetry.space_group_name_H-M   'P 1'
#
loop_
_entity.id
_entity.type
_entity.pdbx_description
1 polymer ?
#
loop_
_entity_poly.entity_id
_entity_poly.type
_entity_poly.pdbx_seq_one_letter_code
_entity_poly.pdbx_strand_id
1 'polypeptide(L)'
;MKKIIYSMTLILAVTFVGCEPLDELYEDIDANAVPISGDIEYTLTEDDYTDDEDDGGLGLRFPNFSSEDQAKELIPGLLSDRFPALKDNSSALVTYDLFFPKRDERSLIVYEVTDQDYDDLGHRFSNFDSQSEMIELLELRFPNPEDRTLVSLTYDYFAVGQTDTFNDGYLYIEGEWQKMMGFTDDEYRALGFRFPNFSSEDEAVEKIPALLKEKLKFVDNAAGDIVGTMYKLFVTDVDDVDGDGRTDDRTTYSYVKYFIYDGAVWSEYNNVISQQLQFGHDGTTWIPDNTIKYTLTGDDIALISSEFASIYEGPADNVGFFGSFDRRSSSSNYWTDAMLLEAFNVVLDTRDPNAEEGQKYILTYVVFTGSTGNESKAVIKKGGVWVYQ
;
A
#
# COMPACT_ATOMS: atom_id res chain seq x y z
N MET A 1 0.04 -92.29 -17.06
CA MET A 1 -0.11 -90.88 -17.49
C MET A 1 0.76 -90.04 -16.56
N LYS A 2 1.87 -89.47 -17.07
CA LYS A 2 2.17 -88.01 -17.07
C LYS A 2 2.07 -87.40 -15.66
N LYS A 3 3.10 -86.88 -14.99
CA LYS A 3 4.21 -86.02 -15.46
C LYS A 3 5.10 -85.57 -14.25
N ILE A 4 6.41 -85.35 -14.51
CA ILE A 4 7.31 -84.26 -14.03
C ILE A 4 7.65 -84.24 -12.52
N ILE A 5 8.86 -84.61 -12.03
CA ILE A 5 10.27 -84.12 -12.16
C ILE A 5 10.57 -82.82 -11.36
N TYR A 6 11.72 -82.87 -10.65
CA TYR A 6 12.57 -81.83 -10.00
C TYR A 6 12.44 -81.75 -8.48
N SER A 7 13.35 -82.29 -7.64
CA SER A 7 14.83 -82.31 -7.58
C SER A 7 15.46 -80.99 -7.10
N MET A 8 16.30 -81.15 -6.06
CA MET A 8 17.55 -80.43 -5.75
C MET A 8 17.55 -79.21 -4.78
N THR A 9 18.04 -79.50 -3.56
CA THR A 9 19.20 -78.87 -2.84
C THR A 9 19.16 -77.37 -2.55
N LEU A 10 19.07 -76.97 -1.27
CA LEU A 10 20.18 -76.74 -0.32
C LEU A 10 21.19 -75.68 -0.80
N ILE A 11 21.34 -74.59 -0.01
CA ILE A 11 22.39 -73.54 0.06
C ILE A 11 21.62 -72.25 0.42
N LEU A 12 22.01 -71.36 1.32
CA LEU A 12 23.09 -71.19 2.29
C LEU A 12 22.71 -69.87 2.96
N ALA A 13 22.78 -69.81 4.29
CA ALA A 13 22.63 -68.54 5.00
C ALA A 13 23.73 -67.58 4.53
N VAL A 14 23.34 -66.46 3.92
CA VAL A 14 24.19 -65.28 3.79
C VAL A 14 23.40 -64.13 4.39
N THR A 15 23.77 -63.79 5.63
CA THR A 15 23.48 -62.51 6.23
C THR A 15 24.18 -61.44 5.40
N PHE A 16 23.46 -60.78 4.49
CA PHE A 16 23.88 -59.48 4.00
C PHE A 16 23.30 -58.43 4.96
N VAL A 17 24.13 -58.00 5.91
CA VAL A 17 24.07 -56.62 6.39
C VAL A 17 24.49 -55.77 5.19
N GLY A 18 23.53 -55.42 4.33
CA GLY A 18 23.66 -54.30 3.42
C GLY A 18 23.11 -53.11 4.18
N CYS A 19 23.95 -52.37 4.89
CA CYS A 19 24.44 -51.10 4.39
C CYS A 19 23.29 -50.13 4.07
N GLU A 20 22.89 -49.35 5.07
CA GLU A 20 22.26 -48.02 4.95
C GLU A 20 23.30 -46.86 4.92
N PRO A 21 24.58 -47.00 4.48
CA PRO A 21 25.50 -45.86 4.55
C PRO A 21 25.11 -44.81 3.53
N LEU A 22 24.27 -45.12 2.53
CA LEU A 22 23.83 -44.16 1.54
C LEU A 22 22.76 -43.23 2.14
N ASP A 23 21.77 -43.78 2.85
CA ASP A 23 20.71 -42.98 3.47
C ASP A 23 21.24 -42.13 4.62
N GLU A 24 22.13 -42.67 5.47
CA GLU A 24 22.88 -41.87 6.46
C GLU A 24 23.81 -40.83 5.80
N LEU A 25 24.46 -41.15 4.66
CA LEU A 25 25.26 -40.16 3.90
C LEU A 25 24.40 -39.07 3.27
N TYR A 26 23.17 -39.37 2.84
CA TYR A 26 22.26 -38.36 2.29
C TYR A 26 21.68 -37.48 3.38
N GLU A 27 21.29 -38.05 4.54
CA GLU A 27 20.90 -37.27 5.72
C GLU A 27 22.05 -36.40 6.23
N ASP A 28 23.28 -36.90 6.29
CA ASP A 28 24.46 -36.11 6.67
C ASP A 28 24.82 -35.05 5.61
N ILE A 29 24.61 -35.30 4.31
CA ILE A 29 24.84 -34.31 3.25
C ILE A 29 23.76 -33.24 3.25
N ASP A 30 22.48 -33.57 3.48
CA ASP A 30 21.40 -32.59 3.63
C ASP A 30 21.52 -31.80 4.94
N ALA A 31 21.91 -32.45 6.05
CA ALA A 31 22.17 -31.79 7.32
C ALA A 31 23.41 -30.86 7.28
N ASN A 32 24.33 -31.07 6.33
CA ASN A 32 25.50 -30.22 6.09
C ASN A 32 25.43 -29.43 4.78
N ALA A 33 24.30 -29.47 4.06
CA ALA A 33 24.08 -28.63 2.90
C ALA A 33 23.91 -27.20 3.41
N VAL A 34 24.73 -26.27 2.92
CA VAL A 34 24.50 -24.86 3.17
C VAL A 34 23.10 -24.55 2.62
N PRO A 35 22.15 -24.11 3.47
CA PRO A 35 20.82 -23.77 3.00
C PRO A 35 20.96 -22.80 1.82
N ILE A 36 20.26 -23.07 0.72
CA ILE A 36 20.28 -22.18 -0.43
C ILE A 36 19.56 -20.90 0.03
N SER A 37 20.34 -19.90 0.40
CA SER A 37 19.85 -18.55 0.68
C SER A 37 19.73 -17.79 -0.63
N GLY A 38 18.58 -17.16 -0.87
CA GLY A 38 18.37 -16.34 -2.04
C GLY A 38 17.34 -15.25 -1.80
N ASP A 39 17.51 -14.13 -2.50
CA ASP A 39 16.55 -13.04 -2.55
C ASP A 39 15.72 -13.19 -3.83
N ILE A 40 14.40 -13.25 -3.72
CA ILE A 40 13.48 -13.36 -4.85
C ILE A 40 12.47 -12.21 -4.86
N GLU A 41 12.05 -11.84 -6.06
CA GLU A 41 10.86 -11.01 -6.30
C GLU A 41 9.82 -11.90 -6.97
N TYR A 42 8.62 -11.95 -6.42
CA TYR A 42 7.54 -12.79 -6.92
C TYR A 42 6.26 -11.97 -7.09
N THR A 43 5.64 -12.04 -8.27
CA THR A 43 4.32 -11.42 -8.51
C THR A 43 3.32 -12.54 -8.67
N LEU A 44 2.30 -12.58 -7.80
CA LEU A 44 1.28 -13.61 -7.84
C LEU A 44 0.48 -13.51 -9.14
N THR A 45 0.17 -14.66 -9.73
CA THR A 45 -0.72 -14.78 -10.87
C THR A 45 -2.13 -15.17 -10.41
N GLU A 46 -3.13 -15.09 -11.31
CA GLU A 46 -4.49 -15.58 -11.05
C GLU A 46 -4.48 -17.01 -10.50
N ASP A 47 -3.74 -17.91 -11.13
CA ASP A 47 -3.58 -19.31 -10.74
C ASP A 47 -3.06 -19.46 -9.30
N ASP A 48 -2.11 -18.62 -8.85
CA ASP A 48 -1.62 -18.68 -7.47
C ASP A 48 -2.72 -18.40 -6.44
N TYR A 49 -3.69 -17.56 -6.75
CA TYR A 49 -4.83 -17.33 -5.86
C TYR A 49 -5.85 -18.45 -5.96
N THR A 50 -6.23 -18.83 -7.19
CA THR A 50 -7.48 -19.58 -7.43
C THR A 50 -7.32 -21.08 -7.55
N ASP A 51 -6.14 -21.58 -7.92
CA ASP A 51 -5.91 -23.02 -7.99
C ASP A 51 -6.04 -23.64 -6.59
N ASP A 52 -6.46 -24.90 -6.54
CA ASP A 52 -6.59 -25.63 -5.28
C ASP A 52 -5.20 -25.78 -4.61
N GLU A 53 -5.17 -25.88 -3.28
CA GLU A 53 -3.93 -26.04 -2.50
C GLU A 53 -3.11 -27.27 -2.96
N ASP A 54 -3.79 -28.36 -3.35
CA ASP A 54 -3.16 -29.58 -3.87
C ASP A 54 -2.46 -29.37 -5.23
N ASP A 55 -2.92 -28.38 -6.02
CA ASP A 55 -2.33 -27.97 -7.30
C ASP A 55 -1.35 -26.78 -7.11
N GLY A 56 -1.14 -26.36 -5.87
CA GLY A 56 -0.19 -25.34 -5.46
C GLY A 56 -0.71 -23.90 -5.55
N GLY A 57 -2.02 -23.68 -5.60
CA GLY A 57 -2.63 -22.37 -5.39
C GLY A 57 -3.09 -22.15 -3.95
N LEU A 58 -3.86 -21.09 -3.72
CA LEU A 58 -4.41 -20.72 -2.40
C LEU A 58 -5.88 -21.09 -2.21
N GLY A 59 -6.54 -21.68 -3.22
CA GLY A 59 -7.95 -22.07 -3.18
C GLY A 59 -8.92 -20.90 -3.00
N LEU A 60 -8.50 -19.67 -3.31
CA LEU A 60 -9.32 -18.47 -3.18
C LEU A 60 -10.34 -18.39 -4.31
N ARG A 61 -11.53 -17.88 -3.99
CA ARG A 61 -12.60 -17.73 -5.00
C ARG A 61 -12.32 -16.62 -6.02
N PHE A 62 -11.52 -15.64 -5.64
CA PHE A 62 -11.20 -14.47 -6.45
C PHE A 62 -9.68 -14.30 -6.48
N PRO A 63 -9.12 -13.75 -7.57
CA PRO A 63 -7.68 -13.54 -7.70
C PRO A 63 -7.21 -12.29 -6.95
N ASN A 64 -7.46 -12.26 -5.64
CA ASN A 64 -7.03 -11.20 -4.72
C ASN A 64 -7.24 -11.65 -3.27
N PHE A 65 -6.51 -11.03 -2.36
CA PHE A 65 -6.76 -11.14 -0.92
C PHE A 65 -7.83 -10.16 -0.49
N SER A 66 -8.63 -10.54 0.52
CA SER A 66 -9.65 -9.68 1.12
C SER A 66 -9.09 -8.70 2.16
N SER A 67 -7.87 -8.95 2.64
CA SER A 67 -7.15 -8.12 3.60
C SER A 67 -5.65 -8.43 3.56
N GLU A 68 -4.83 -7.49 4.04
CA GLU A 68 -3.39 -7.73 4.21
C GLU A 68 -3.10 -8.87 5.21
N ASP A 69 -3.93 -9.01 6.25
CA ASP A 69 -3.79 -10.10 7.23
C ASP A 69 -3.97 -11.48 6.57
N GLN A 70 -4.95 -11.61 5.67
CA GLN A 70 -5.11 -12.83 4.89
C GLN A 70 -3.89 -13.10 4.00
N ALA A 71 -3.31 -12.06 3.39
CA ALA A 71 -2.10 -12.20 2.59
C ALA A 71 -0.91 -12.68 3.45
N LYS A 72 -0.72 -12.09 4.64
CA LYS A 72 0.31 -12.49 5.62
C LYS A 72 0.15 -13.93 6.09
N GLU A 73 -1.09 -14.41 6.21
CA GLU A 73 -1.40 -15.78 6.63
C GLU A 73 -1.12 -16.80 5.52
N LEU A 74 -1.54 -16.51 4.29
CA LEU A 74 -1.56 -17.50 3.20
C LEU A 74 -0.29 -17.53 2.34
N ILE A 75 0.35 -16.37 2.08
CA ILE A 75 1.55 -16.30 1.24
C ILE A 75 2.71 -17.17 1.76
N PRO A 76 2.98 -17.28 3.08
CA PRO A 76 4.03 -18.15 3.58
C PRO A 76 3.94 -19.62 3.14
N GLY A 77 2.73 -20.18 3.10
CA GLY A 77 2.47 -21.54 2.63
C GLY A 77 2.82 -21.66 1.15
N LEU A 78 2.26 -20.75 0.34
CA LEU A 78 2.53 -20.67 -1.10
C LEU A 78 4.03 -20.56 -1.41
N LEU A 79 4.77 -19.71 -0.70
CA LEU A 79 6.21 -19.57 -0.89
C LEU A 79 6.98 -20.85 -0.51
N SER A 80 6.51 -21.58 0.50
CA SER A 80 7.13 -22.85 0.91
C SER A 80 6.98 -23.93 -0.16
N ASP A 81 5.82 -23.97 -0.82
CA ASP A 81 5.53 -24.94 -1.87
C ASP A 81 6.18 -24.58 -3.21
N ARG A 82 6.21 -23.29 -3.55
CA ARG A 82 6.82 -22.77 -4.79
C ARG A 82 8.34 -22.74 -4.73
N PHE A 83 8.92 -22.43 -3.58
CA PHE A 83 10.35 -22.27 -3.39
C PHE A 83 10.90 -23.16 -2.27
N PRO A 84 10.71 -24.50 -2.33
CA PRO A 84 11.05 -25.41 -1.23
C PRO A 84 12.55 -25.50 -0.96
N ALA A 85 13.38 -25.12 -1.93
CA ALA A 85 14.84 -25.08 -1.81
C ALA A 85 15.35 -23.86 -1.03
N LEU A 86 14.57 -22.77 -0.96
CA LEU A 86 14.94 -21.57 -0.22
C LEU A 86 14.68 -21.79 1.28
N LYS A 87 15.71 -21.53 2.08
CA LYS A 87 15.71 -21.77 3.53
C LYS A 87 16.28 -20.56 4.26
N ASP A 88 16.91 -20.79 5.42
CA ASP A 88 17.41 -19.73 6.30
C ASP A 88 18.20 -18.65 5.56
N ASN A 89 17.97 -17.39 5.93
CA ASN A 89 18.49 -16.19 5.28
C ASN A 89 18.01 -15.93 3.83
N SER A 90 16.93 -16.60 3.39
CA SER A 90 16.24 -16.22 2.14
C SER A 90 15.24 -15.11 2.38
N SER A 91 15.02 -14.28 1.37
CA SER A 91 14.02 -13.21 1.39
C SER A 91 13.17 -13.23 0.13
N ALA A 92 11.89 -12.86 0.24
CA ALA A 92 10.96 -12.79 -0.88
C ALA A 92 10.16 -11.49 -0.82
N LEU A 93 10.32 -10.64 -1.83
CA LEU A 93 9.43 -9.50 -2.05
C LEU A 93 8.26 -9.97 -2.91
N VAL A 94 7.08 -10.04 -2.31
CA VAL A 94 5.89 -10.57 -2.97
C VAL A 94 4.95 -9.44 -3.34
N THR A 95 4.66 -9.30 -4.65
CA THR A 95 3.64 -8.41 -5.18
C THR A 95 2.33 -9.19 -5.32
N TYR A 96 1.26 -8.69 -4.72
CA TYR A 96 -0.05 -9.33 -4.69
C TYR A 96 -1.19 -8.32 -4.87
N ASP A 97 -2.38 -8.83 -5.19
CA ASP A 97 -3.60 -8.08 -5.41
C ASP A 97 -4.47 -8.11 -4.15
N LEU A 98 -4.90 -6.92 -3.72
CA LEU A 98 -5.71 -6.69 -2.53
C LEU A 98 -7.06 -6.08 -2.92
N PHE A 99 -8.14 -6.68 -2.43
CA PHE A 99 -9.48 -6.14 -2.56
C PHE A 99 -9.61 -4.86 -1.74
N PHE A 100 -9.78 -3.73 -2.41
CA PHE A 100 -9.84 -2.40 -1.83
C PHE A 100 -11.03 -1.63 -2.42
N PRO A 101 -12.27 -1.97 -2.03
CA PRO A 101 -13.45 -1.46 -2.68
C PRO A 101 -13.67 0.03 -2.43
N LYS A 102 -14.01 0.76 -3.50
CA LYS A 102 -14.61 2.09 -3.41
C LYS A 102 -16.13 1.98 -3.48
N ARG A 103 -16.82 2.99 -2.96
CA ARG A 103 -18.29 3.00 -2.84
C ARG A 103 -18.86 4.00 -3.82
N ASP A 104 -19.79 3.56 -4.66
CA ASP A 104 -20.54 4.45 -5.53
C ASP A 104 -21.73 5.06 -4.77
N GLU A 105 -22.46 5.99 -5.35
CA GLU A 105 -23.64 6.63 -4.77
C GLU A 105 -24.85 5.68 -4.63
N ARG A 106 -25.81 6.09 -3.80
CA ARG A 106 -27.15 5.48 -3.66
C ARG A 106 -28.27 6.47 -3.89
N SER A 107 -28.02 7.74 -3.63
CA SER A 107 -28.96 8.84 -3.78
C SER A 107 -28.22 10.06 -4.31
N LEU A 108 -28.95 10.93 -4.98
CA LEU A 108 -28.43 12.15 -5.58
C LEU A 108 -29.18 13.36 -5.02
N ILE A 109 -28.43 14.39 -4.66
CA ILE A 109 -28.91 15.73 -4.38
C ILE A 109 -28.22 16.66 -5.36
N VAL A 110 -28.98 17.43 -6.14
CA VAL A 110 -28.43 18.50 -6.98
C VAL A 110 -28.56 19.81 -6.21
N TYR A 111 -27.45 20.49 -5.97
CA TYR A 111 -27.43 21.73 -5.19
C TYR A 111 -26.58 22.81 -5.87
N GLU A 112 -27.16 23.99 -6.03
CA GLU A 112 -26.47 25.19 -6.49
C GLU A 112 -26.31 26.13 -5.30
N VAL A 113 -25.06 26.49 -4.99
CA VAL A 113 -24.74 27.36 -3.86
C VAL A 113 -25.26 28.75 -4.14
N THR A 114 -26.01 29.28 -3.19
CA THR A 114 -26.68 30.57 -3.26
C THR A 114 -25.87 31.65 -2.55
N ASP A 115 -26.12 32.93 -2.87
CA ASP A 115 -25.54 34.07 -2.12
C ASP A 115 -25.78 33.97 -0.60
N GLN A 116 -26.94 33.46 -0.19
CA GLN A 116 -27.26 33.28 1.23
C GLN A 116 -26.38 32.21 1.90
N ASP A 117 -25.95 31.19 1.16
CA ASP A 117 -25.06 30.15 1.69
C ASP A 117 -23.69 30.74 2.03
N TYR A 118 -23.15 31.60 1.15
CA TYR A 118 -21.91 32.33 1.39
C TYR A 118 -22.04 33.28 2.57
N ASP A 119 -23.15 34.03 2.66
CA ASP A 119 -23.43 34.94 3.76
C ASP A 119 -23.55 34.20 5.11
N ASP A 120 -24.19 33.02 5.12
CA ASP A 120 -24.37 32.19 6.33
C ASP A 120 -23.04 31.67 6.88
N LEU A 121 -22.07 31.39 5.99
CA LEU A 121 -20.70 31.00 6.34
C LEU A 121 -19.78 32.21 6.61
N GLY A 122 -20.31 33.43 6.48
CA GLY A 122 -19.59 34.67 6.78
C GLY A 122 -18.64 35.15 5.69
N HIS A 123 -18.79 34.64 4.46
CA HIS A 123 -18.02 35.13 3.33
C HIS A 123 -18.43 36.54 2.94
N ARG A 124 -17.44 37.34 2.54
CA ARG A 124 -17.68 38.70 2.02
C ARG A 124 -18.07 38.70 0.55
N PHE A 125 -17.64 37.69 -0.18
CA PHE A 125 -17.84 37.52 -1.62
C PHE A 125 -18.56 36.20 -1.85
N SER A 126 -19.37 36.13 -2.91
CA SER A 126 -20.08 34.91 -3.29
C SER A 126 -19.14 33.90 -3.97
N ASN A 127 -18.15 33.40 -3.23
CA ASN A 127 -17.24 32.33 -3.65
C ASN A 127 -16.55 31.72 -2.43
N PHE A 128 -16.12 30.48 -2.61
CA PHE A 128 -15.18 29.80 -1.73
C PHE A 128 -13.74 30.06 -2.19
N ASP A 129 -12.78 29.95 -1.29
CA ASP A 129 -11.36 29.99 -1.63
C ASP A 129 -10.56 28.82 -1.02
N SER A 130 -11.24 27.93 -0.29
CA SER A 130 -10.65 26.71 0.26
C SER A 130 -11.61 25.50 0.23
N GLN A 131 -11.03 24.30 0.27
CA GLN A 131 -11.79 23.05 0.29
C GLN A 131 -12.52 22.83 1.62
N SER A 132 -12.02 23.36 2.74
CA SER A 132 -12.66 23.24 4.05
C SER A 132 -14.01 23.94 4.11
N GLU A 133 -14.14 25.10 3.47
CA GLU A 133 -15.40 25.86 3.43
C GLU A 133 -16.50 25.10 2.69
N MET A 134 -16.13 24.33 1.66
CA MET A 134 -17.06 23.43 0.97
C MET A 134 -17.60 22.35 1.91
N ILE A 135 -16.76 21.79 2.78
CA ILE A 135 -17.17 20.78 3.76
C ILE A 135 -18.06 21.44 4.82
N GLU A 136 -17.72 22.63 5.30
CA GLU A 136 -18.55 23.39 6.24
C GLU A 136 -19.94 23.69 5.67
N LEU A 137 -20.02 24.05 4.38
CA LEU A 137 -21.31 24.20 3.68
C LEU A 137 -22.11 22.90 3.71
N LEU A 138 -21.49 21.79 3.33
CA LEU A 138 -22.15 20.48 3.23
C LEU A 138 -22.65 20.03 4.60
N GLU A 139 -21.86 20.20 5.66
CA GLU A 139 -22.28 19.90 7.04
C GLU A 139 -23.41 20.81 7.52
N LEU A 140 -23.41 22.09 7.12
CA LEU A 140 -24.46 23.04 7.47
C LEU A 140 -25.78 22.72 6.76
N ARG A 141 -25.74 22.40 5.46
CA ARG A 141 -26.93 22.16 4.62
C ARG A 141 -27.44 20.73 4.70
N PHE A 142 -26.55 19.78 4.90
CA PHE A 142 -26.83 18.35 4.98
C PHE A 142 -26.20 17.76 6.26
N PRO A 143 -26.74 18.09 7.46
CA PRO A 143 -26.12 17.68 8.73
C PRO A 143 -26.28 16.19 9.06
N ASN A 144 -27.21 15.49 8.41
CA ASN A 144 -27.45 14.06 8.63
C ASN A 144 -27.77 13.35 7.29
N PRO A 145 -26.84 13.33 6.33
CA PRO A 145 -27.04 12.66 5.06
C PRO A 145 -27.02 11.14 5.25
N GLU A 146 -27.75 10.41 4.42
CA GLU A 146 -27.66 8.95 4.40
C GLU A 146 -26.30 8.51 3.81
N ASP A 147 -25.81 7.34 4.24
CA ASP A 147 -24.57 6.78 3.68
C ASP A 147 -24.71 6.58 2.17
N ARG A 148 -23.67 7.00 1.43
CA ARG A 148 -23.59 7.04 -0.03
C ARG A 148 -24.52 8.07 -0.69
N THR A 149 -24.85 9.16 -0.01
CA THR A 149 -25.51 10.33 -0.63
C THR A 149 -24.49 11.14 -1.43
N LEU A 150 -24.72 11.28 -2.74
CA LEU A 150 -23.96 12.17 -3.62
C LEU A 150 -24.63 13.54 -3.69
N VAL A 151 -23.90 14.60 -3.36
CA VAL A 151 -24.28 15.98 -3.65
C VAL A 151 -23.54 16.42 -4.91
N SER A 152 -24.26 16.64 -6.01
CA SER A 152 -23.75 17.36 -7.19
C SER A 152 -23.81 18.84 -6.89
N LEU A 153 -22.68 19.41 -6.49
CA LEU A 153 -22.57 20.75 -5.93
C LEU A 153 -22.02 21.72 -6.98
N THR A 154 -22.81 22.73 -7.32
CA THR A 154 -22.40 23.85 -8.20
C THR A 154 -22.05 25.06 -7.34
N TYR A 155 -20.83 25.56 -7.46
CA TYR A 155 -20.31 26.63 -6.60
C TYR A 155 -19.29 27.50 -7.34
N ASP A 156 -19.09 28.72 -6.84
CA ASP A 156 -18.07 29.64 -7.33
C ASP A 156 -16.82 29.53 -6.45
N TYR A 157 -15.66 29.43 -7.08
CA TYR A 157 -14.38 29.29 -6.39
C TYR A 157 -13.38 30.32 -6.88
N PHE A 158 -12.74 31.03 -5.96
CA PHE A 158 -11.71 32.02 -6.26
C PHE A 158 -10.30 31.41 -6.14
N ALA A 159 -9.59 31.38 -7.27
CA ALA A 159 -8.20 30.94 -7.34
C ALA A 159 -7.40 31.86 -8.27
N VAL A 160 -6.16 32.16 -7.90
CA VAL A 160 -5.18 32.86 -8.77
C VAL A 160 -5.73 34.18 -9.36
N GLY A 161 -6.56 34.90 -8.60
CA GLY A 161 -7.10 36.21 -9.02
C GLY A 161 -8.35 36.15 -9.89
N GLN A 162 -8.93 34.97 -10.10
CA GLN A 162 -10.16 34.75 -10.87
C GLN A 162 -11.16 33.92 -10.06
N THR A 163 -12.45 34.18 -10.28
CA THR A 163 -13.54 33.33 -9.78
C THR A 163 -14.10 32.54 -10.96
N ASP A 164 -14.17 31.22 -10.81
CA ASP A 164 -14.75 30.31 -11.78
C ASP A 164 -15.83 29.45 -11.12
N THR A 165 -16.85 29.08 -11.89
CA THR A 165 -17.91 28.18 -11.42
C THR A 165 -17.52 26.74 -11.68
N PHE A 166 -17.59 25.92 -10.64
CA PHE A 166 -17.32 24.48 -10.68
C PHE A 166 -18.59 23.70 -10.37
N ASN A 167 -18.65 22.48 -10.90
CA ASN A 167 -19.63 21.49 -10.50
C ASN A 167 -18.88 20.19 -10.18
N ASP A 168 -18.74 19.90 -8.90
CA ASP A 168 -18.07 18.70 -8.38
C ASP A 168 -19.08 17.85 -7.60
N GLY A 169 -18.78 16.57 -7.47
CA GLY A 169 -19.54 15.68 -6.59
C GLY A 169 -18.95 15.68 -5.19
N TYR A 170 -19.79 15.48 -4.19
CA TYR A 170 -19.38 15.20 -2.82
C TYR A 170 -20.16 13.98 -2.36
N LEU A 171 -19.50 12.85 -2.19
CA LEU A 171 -20.11 11.60 -1.75
C LEU A 171 -19.89 11.41 -0.27
N TYR A 172 -20.98 11.26 0.50
CA TYR A 172 -20.90 10.97 1.92
C TYR A 172 -20.64 9.48 2.15
N ILE A 173 -19.53 9.13 2.78
CA ILE A 173 -19.15 7.75 3.09
C ILE A 173 -18.70 7.69 4.55
N GLU A 174 -19.35 6.84 5.35
CA GLU A 174 -18.89 6.48 6.70
C GLU A 174 -18.63 7.67 7.66
N GLY A 175 -19.35 8.79 7.47
CA GLY A 175 -19.20 9.98 8.32
C GLY A 175 -18.42 11.13 7.69
N GLU A 176 -17.84 10.92 6.51
CA GLU A 176 -16.98 11.91 5.85
C GLU A 176 -17.45 12.21 4.42
N TRP A 177 -17.30 13.47 4.00
CA TRP A 177 -17.53 13.90 2.64
C TRP A 177 -16.28 13.69 1.79
N GLN A 178 -16.40 12.89 0.73
CA GLN A 178 -15.35 12.66 -0.24
C GLN A 178 -15.65 13.41 -1.53
N LYS A 179 -14.74 14.29 -1.95
CA LYS A 179 -14.86 15.01 -3.22
C LYS A 179 -14.69 14.05 -4.40
N MET A 180 -15.62 14.14 -5.34
CA MET A 180 -15.61 13.49 -6.63
C MET A 180 -15.38 14.56 -7.70
N MET A 181 -14.28 14.41 -8.43
CA MET A 181 -13.86 15.37 -9.43
C MET A 181 -14.89 15.48 -10.56
N GLY A 182 -15.47 16.65 -10.74
CA GLY A 182 -16.33 16.95 -11.87
C GLY A 182 -15.56 17.48 -13.07
N PHE A 183 -16.28 17.59 -14.19
CA PHE A 183 -15.75 18.12 -15.44
C PHE A 183 -16.54 19.34 -15.89
N THR A 184 -15.83 20.36 -16.37
CA THR A 184 -16.46 21.57 -16.89
C THR A 184 -17.04 21.33 -18.28
N ASP A 185 -17.99 22.16 -18.67
CA ASP A 185 -18.55 22.13 -20.03
C ASP A 185 -17.49 22.22 -21.12
N ASP A 186 -16.43 23.01 -20.90
CA ASP A 186 -15.36 23.19 -21.88
C ASP A 186 -14.47 21.95 -21.99
N GLU A 187 -14.27 21.22 -20.89
CA GLU A 187 -13.59 19.92 -20.90
C GLU A 187 -14.39 18.89 -21.72
N TYR A 188 -15.72 18.85 -21.56
CA TYR A 188 -16.59 18.01 -22.41
C TYR A 188 -16.53 18.43 -23.89
N ARG A 189 -16.61 19.73 -24.18
CA ARG A 189 -16.53 20.25 -25.56
C ARG A 189 -15.18 19.96 -26.21
N ALA A 190 -14.09 19.98 -25.45
CA ALA A 190 -12.75 19.65 -25.95
C ALA A 190 -12.65 18.20 -26.46
N LEU A 191 -13.45 17.29 -25.91
CA LEU A 191 -13.60 15.91 -26.42
C LEU A 191 -14.66 15.74 -27.51
N GLY A 192 -15.31 16.83 -27.94
CA GLY A 192 -16.31 16.82 -29.01
C GLY A 192 -17.74 16.56 -28.56
N PHE A 193 -18.00 16.55 -27.25
CA PHE A 193 -19.36 16.43 -26.73
C PHE A 193 -20.15 17.73 -26.91
N ARG A 194 -21.41 17.59 -27.32
CA ARG A 194 -22.32 18.74 -27.49
C ARG A 194 -22.91 19.21 -26.15
N PHE A 195 -23.10 18.28 -25.23
CA PHE A 195 -23.66 18.52 -23.90
C PHE A 195 -22.67 18.01 -22.85
N PRO A 196 -22.67 18.56 -21.62
CA PRO A 196 -21.80 18.13 -20.54
C PRO A 196 -22.32 16.85 -19.87
N ASN A 197 -22.57 15.81 -20.67
CA ASN A 197 -22.99 14.48 -20.23
C ASN A 197 -22.55 13.41 -21.23
N PHE A 198 -22.54 12.16 -20.76
CA PHE A 198 -22.36 10.98 -21.58
C PHE A 198 -23.71 10.32 -21.89
N SER A 199 -23.73 9.52 -22.95
CA SER A 199 -24.90 8.79 -23.41
C SER A 199 -25.12 7.49 -22.65
N SER A 200 -24.06 6.92 -22.07
CA SER A 200 -24.06 5.71 -21.24
C SER A 200 -22.86 5.68 -20.29
N GLU A 201 -22.94 4.81 -19.28
CA GLU A 201 -21.80 4.52 -18.41
C GLU A 201 -20.59 3.98 -19.19
N ASP A 202 -20.80 3.08 -20.17
CA ASP A 202 -19.70 2.56 -21.01
C ASP A 202 -18.95 3.68 -21.76
N GLU A 203 -19.68 4.67 -22.28
CA GLU A 203 -19.06 5.84 -22.93
C GLU A 203 -18.29 6.68 -21.91
N ALA A 204 -18.82 6.85 -20.70
CA ALA A 204 -18.13 7.55 -19.62
C ALA A 204 -16.82 6.85 -19.25
N VAL A 205 -16.84 5.53 -19.04
CA VAL A 205 -15.65 4.72 -18.73
C VAL A 205 -14.59 4.82 -19.84
N GLU A 206 -15.01 4.83 -21.11
CA GLU A 206 -14.06 4.95 -22.24
C GLU A 206 -13.43 6.35 -22.33
N LYS A 207 -14.16 7.41 -21.95
CA LYS A 207 -13.79 8.80 -22.27
C LYS A 207 -13.24 9.60 -21.08
N ILE A 208 -13.64 9.29 -19.86
CA ILE A 208 -13.13 9.94 -18.64
C ILE A 208 -11.61 9.83 -18.52
N PRO A 209 -10.93 8.70 -18.86
CA PRO A 209 -9.47 8.65 -18.85
C PRO A 209 -8.79 9.76 -19.65
N ALA A 210 -9.38 10.17 -20.78
CA ALA A 210 -8.86 11.27 -21.59
C ALA A 210 -9.06 12.64 -20.92
N LEU A 211 -10.21 12.83 -20.24
CA LEU A 211 -10.45 14.03 -19.43
C LEU A 211 -9.47 14.14 -18.26
N LEU A 212 -9.30 13.05 -17.51
CA LEU A 212 -8.37 12.97 -16.39
C LEU A 212 -6.94 13.27 -16.83
N LYS A 213 -6.51 12.70 -17.97
CA LYS A 213 -5.18 12.98 -18.53
C LYS A 213 -4.96 14.47 -18.78
N GLU A 214 -5.94 15.17 -19.34
CA GLU A 214 -5.81 16.61 -19.63
C GLU A 214 -5.90 17.47 -18.36
N LYS A 215 -6.84 17.14 -17.48
CA LYS A 215 -7.11 17.88 -16.23
C LYS A 215 -5.99 17.74 -15.21
N LEU A 216 -5.36 16.56 -15.13
CA LEU A 216 -4.32 16.22 -14.16
C LEU A 216 -2.90 16.23 -14.74
N LYS A 217 -2.69 16.75 -15.95
CA LYS A 217 -1.36 16.78 -16.62
C LYS A 217 -0.27 17.56 -15.88
N PHE A 218 -0.64 18.41 -14.94
CA PHE A 218 0.28 19.20 -14.11
C PHE A 218 0.32 18.72 -12.65
N VAL A 219 -0.36 17.61 -12.35
CA VAL A 219 -0.32 16.96 -11.05
C VAL A 219 0.67 15.80 -11.14
N ASP A 220 1.60 15.71 -10.19
CA ASP A 220 2.56 14.63 -10.10
C ASP A 220 1.88 13.37 -9.54
N ASN A 221 1.09 12.68 -10.37
CA ASN A 221 0.41 11.44 -10.00
C ASN A 221 1.41 10.26 -9.99
N ALA A 222 1.31 9.41 -8.98
CA ALA A 222 2.05 8.17 -8.86
C ALA A 222 1.23 6.98 -9.37
N ALA A 223 1.90 5.92 -9.83
CA ALA A 223 1.23 4.67 -10.14
C ALA A 223 0.53 4.12 -8.88
N GLY A 224 -0.73 3.74 -9.01
CA GLY A 224 -1.60 3.34 -7.90
C GLY A 224 -2.51 4.46 -7.39
N ASP A 225 -2.34 5.72 -7.82
CA ASP A 225 -3.23 6.81 -7.44
C ASP A 225 -4.65 6.54 -7.94
N ILE A 226 -5.63 6.67 -7.04
CA ILE A 226 -7.06 6.48 -7.34
C ILE A 226 -7.77 7.82 -7.22
N VAL A 227 -8.52 8.19 -8.25
CA VAL A 227 -9.36 9.39 -8.27
C VAL A 227 -10.82 9.01 -8.40
N GLY A 228 -11.65 9.58 -7.53
CA GLY A 228 -13.10 9.55 -7.68
C GLY A 228 -13.55 10.67 -8.60
N THR A 229 -14.43 10.35 -9.55
CA THR A 229 -14.97 11.30 -10.54
C THR A 229 -16.48 11.34 -10.45
N MET A 230 -17.05 12.52 -10.64
CA MET A 230 -18.46 12.68 -10.90
C MET A 230 -18.67 12.89 -12.39
N TYR A 231 -19.51 12.07 -12.99
CA TYR A 231 -19.92 12.21 -14.39
C TYR A 231 -21.44 12.30 -14.50
N LYS A 232 -21.90 12.80 -15.64
CA LYS A 232 -23.32 13.06 -15.87
C LYS A 232 -23.86 12.16 -16.97
N LEU A 233 -25.07 11.62 -16.78
CA LEU A 233 -25.84 10.95 -17.83
C LEU A 233 -27.18 11.65 -18.01
N PHE A 234 -27.66 11.71 -19.25
CA PHE A 234 -29.03 12.15 -19.54
C PHE A 234 -29.95 10.94 -19.51
N VAL A 235 -30.74 10.76 -18.46
CA VAL A 235 -31.54 9.55 -18.20
C VAL A 235 -32.99 9.90 -17.88
N THR A 236 -33.85 8.90 -17.69
CA THR A 236 -35.22 9.13 -17.23
C THR A 236 -35.19 9.67 -15.80
N ASP A 237 -35.95 10.72 -15.53
CA ASP A 237 -36.01 11.33 -14.21
C ASP A 237 -36.88 10.52 -13.26
N VAL A 238 -36.38 9.42 -12.71
CA VAL A 238 -37.22 8.56 -11.85
C VAL A 238 -37.43 9.11 -10.44
N ASP A 239 -36.55 10.00 -9.98
CA ASP A 239 -36.50 10.55 -8.62
C ASP A 239 -36.88 12.05 -8.54
N ASP A 240 -37.35 12.67 -9.64
CA ASP A 240 -37.71 14.11 -9.71
C ASP A 240 -36.55 15.02 -9.27
N VAL A 241 -35.34 14.75 -9.80
CA VAL A 241 -34.12 15.43 -9.32
C VAL A 241 -34.04 16.90 -9.73
N ASP A 242 -34.79 17.31 -10.76
CA ASP A 242 -34.91 18.72 -11.13
C ASP A 242 -36.13 19.43 -10.50
N GLY A 243 -36.97 18.69 -9.77
CA GLY A 243 -38.05 19.23 -8.94
C GLY A 243 -39.22 19.82 -9.73
N ASP A 244 -39.41 19.41 -10.98
CA ASP A 244 -40.52 19.86 -11.81
C ASP A 244 -41.84 19.08 -11.55
N GLY A 245 -41.76 18.02 -10.73
CA GLY A 245 -42.88 17.18 -10.31
C GLY A 245 -43.24 16.08 -11.31
N ARG A 246 -42.46 15.90 -12.38
CA ARG A 246 -42.59 14.80 -13.34
C ARG A 246 -41.51 13.75 -13.03
N THR A 247 -41.84 12.50 -13.31
CA THR A 247 -40.89 11.38 -13.13
C THR A 247 -40.77 10.46 -14.34
N ASP A 248 -41.19 10.95 -15.51
CA ASP A 248 -41.34 10.17 -16.74
C ASP A 248 -40.67 10.81 -17.96
N ASP A 249 -40.09 11.99 -17.78
CA ASP A 249 -39.30 12.71 -18.74
C ASP A 249 -37.80 12.49 -18.49
N ARG A 250 -36.95 13.32 -19.08
CA ARG A 250 -35.50 13.11 -19.06
C ARG A 250 -34.79 14.32 -18.48
N THR A 251 -33.90 14.06 -17.55
CA THR A 251 -33.04 15.06 -16.95
C THR A 251 -31.62 14.52 -16.77
N THR A 252 -30.73 15.36 -16.22
CA THR A 252 -29.33 15.00 -16.05
C THR A 252 -29.06 14.48 -14.64
N TYR A 253 -28.64 13.23 -14.53
CA TYR A 253 -28.23 12.62 -13.27
C TYR A 253 -26.71 12.62 -13.17
N SER A 254 -26.21 12.77 -11.96
CA SER A 254 -24.78 12.64 -11.65
C SER A 254 -24.51 11.29 -11.00
N TYR A 255 -23.39 10.69 -11.35
CA TYR A 255 -22.94 9.37 -10.92
C TYR A 255 -21.46 9.42 -10.55
N VAL A 256 -21.01 8.49 -9.70
CA VAL A 256 -19.60 8.35 -9.30
C VAL A 256 -18.96 7.20 -10.06
N LYS A 257 -17.71 7.41 -10.47
CA LYS A 257 -16.83 6.33 -10.92
C LYS A 257 -15.41 6.60 -10.48
N TYR A 258 -14.67 5.54 -10.21
CA TYR A 258 -13.27 5.62 -9.79
C TYR A 258 -12.34 5.19 -10.92
N PHE A 259 -11.20 5.87 -11.01
CA PHE A 259 -10.15 5.57 -11.98
C PHE A 259 -8.80 5.46 -11.27
N ILE A 260 -7.93 4.60 -11.77
CA ILE A 260 -6.59 4.37 -11.23
C ILE A 260 -5.54 4.73 -12.29
N TYR A 261 -4.44 5.32 -11.84
CA TYR A 261 -3.30 5.66 -12.68
C TYR A 261 -2.25 4.54 -12.64
N ASP A 262 -1.81 4.04 -13.79
CA ASP A 262 -0.78 2.99 -13.88
C ASP A 262 0.65 3.54 -14.02
N GLY A 263 0.82 4.87 -13.97
CA GLY A 263 2.08 5.55 -14.27
C GLY A 263 2.19 6.08 -15.70
N ALA A 264 1.23 5.76 -16.58
CA ALA A 264 1.17 6.26 -17.95
C ALA A 264 -0.25 6.71 -18.36
N VAL A 265 -1.26 5.94 -18.02
CA VAL A 265 -2.67 6.17 -18.38
C VAL A 265 -3.60 5.93 -17.20
N TRP A 266 -4.78 6.55 -17.27
CA TRP A 266 -5.89 6.27 -16.36
C TRP A 266 -6.73 5.11 -16.91
N SER A 267 -7.24 4.26 -16.03
CA SER A 267 -8.18 3.19 -16.37
C SER A 267 -9.25 3.04 -15.28
N GLU A 268 -10.36 2.36 -15.58
CA GLU A 268 -11.41 2.11 -14.59
C GLU A 268 -10.84 1.35 -13.39
N TYR A 269 -11.16 1.83 -12.19
CA TYR A 269 -10.74 1.19 -10.96
C TYR A 269 -11.69 0.06 -10.57
N ASN A 270 -11.17 -1.17 -10.56
CA ASN A 270 -11.95 -2.39 -10.36
C ASN A 270 -11.95 -2.91 -8.91
N ASN A 271 -11.80 -2.02 -7.91
CA ASN A 271 -11.80 -2.38 -6.48
C ASN A 271 -10.63 -3.30 -6.06
N VAL A 272 -9.54 -3.31 -6.84
CA VAL A 272 -8.33 -4.11 -6.54
C VAL A 272 -7.12 -3.21 -6.70
N ILE A 273 -6.22 -3.23 -5.71
CA ILE A 273 -4.91 -2.58 -5.78
C ILE A 273 -3.79 -3.62 -5.72
N SER A 274 -2.66 -3.32 -6.35
CA SER A 274 -1.45 -4.09 -6.16
C SER A 274 -0.71 -3.60 -4.91
N GLN A 275 -0.23 -4.52 -4.08
CA GLN A 275 0.53 -4.30 -2.85
C GLN A 275 1.80 -5.14 -2.86
N GLN A 276 2.77 -4.75 -2.04
CA GLN A 276 4.01 -5.50 -1.85
C GLN A 276 4.22 -5.82 -0.38
N LEU A 277 4.57 -7.08 -0.11
CA LEU A 277 4.96 -7.52 1.22
C LEU A 277 6.25 -8.31 1.15
N GLN A 278 7.18 -7.97 2.03
CA GLN A 278 8.44 -8.67 2.17
C GLN A 278 8.27 -9.82 3.16
N PHE A 279 8.89 -10.96 2.84
CA PHE A 279 8.97 -12.14 3.68
C PHE A 279 10.44 -12.53 3.87
N GLY A 280 10.75 -13.06 5.05
CA GLY A 280 12.04 -13.65 5.38
C GLY A 280 11.83 -15.10 5.81
N HIS A 281 12.75 -16.00 5.47
CA HIS A 281 12.67 -17.39 5.88
C HIS A 281 13.53 -17.62 7.13
N ASP A 282 12.93 -18.08 8.23
CA ASP A 282 13.59 -18.26 9.54
C ASP A 282 14.29 -19.62 9.72
N GLY A 283 14.62 -20.28 8.60
CA GLY A 283 15.08 -21.67 8.57
C GLY A 283 13.98 -22.73 8.67
N THR A 284 12.78 -22.40 9.15
CA THR A 284 11.63 -23.33 9.21
C THR A 284 10.47 -22.92 8.31
N THR A 285 10.08 -21.64 8.32
CA THR A 285 8.95 -21.11 7.56
C THR A 285 9.26 -19.71 7.03
N TRP A 286 8.51 -19.30 6.00
CA TRP A 286 8.44 -17.91 5.62
C TRP A 286 7.62 -17.13 6.65
N ILE A 287 8.12 -15.98 7.07
CA ILE A 287 7.42 -15.07 7.97
C ILE A 287 7.35 -13.68 7.33
N PRO A 288 6.22 -12.95 7.47
CA PRO A 288 6.18 -11.56 7.07
C PRO A 288 7.34 -10.79 7.71
N ASP A 289 8.16 -10.19 6.86
CA ASP A 289 9.33 -9.44 7.26
C ASP A 289 9.14 -7.96 6.92
N ASN A 290 8.54 -7.22 7.84
CA ASN A 290 8.41 -5.78 7.75
C ASN A 290 9.72 -5.03 8.09
N THR A 291 10.88 -5.69 8.09
CA THR A 291 12.15 -5.07 8.48
C THR A 291 12.63 -4.08 7.43
N ILE A 292 12.65 -2.80 7.82
CA ILE A 292 13.19 -1.72 6.98
C ILE A 292 14.72 -1.65 7.15
N LYS A 293 15.46 -1.83 6.06
CA LYS A 293 16.92 -1.61 6.05
C LYS A 293 17.19 -0.13 5.85
N TYR A 294 17.85 0.51 6.82
CA TYR A 294 18.15 1.94 6.76
C TYR A 294 19.64 2.19 7.03
N THR A 295 20.28 2.95 6.15
CA THR A 295 21.66 3.41 6.35
C THR A 295 21.62 4.83 6.88
N LEU A 296 22.24 5.08 8.04
CA LEU A 296 22.32 6.42 8.61
C LEU A 296 23.02 7.37 7.64
N THR A 297 22.37 8.50 7.43
CA THR A 297 22.82 9.59 6.56
C THR A 297 23.62 10.63 7.34
N GLY A 298 24.24 11.57 6.63
CA GLY A 298 24.92 12.70 7.29
C GLY A 298 24.00 13.55 8.16
N ASP A 299 22.72 13.68 7.77
CA ASP A 299 21.73 14.43 8.55
C ASP A 299 21.35 13.71 9.83
N ASP A 300 21.24 12.38 9.81
CA ASP A 300 21.03 11.58 11.02
C ASP A 300 22.21 11.73 12.00
N ILE A 301 23.44 11.76 11.47
CA ILE A 301 24.63 11.98 12.30
C ILE A 301 24.64 13.39 12.90
N ALA A 302 24.24 14.41 12.12
CA ALA A 302 24.13 15.78 12.62
C ALA A 302 23.05 15.89 13.72
N LEU A 303 21.91 15.22 13.54
CA LEU A 303 20.85 15.11 14.54
C LEU A 303 21.39 14.47 15.83
N ILE A 304 22.03 13.31 15.73
CA ILE A 304 22.60 12.61 16.89
C ILE A 304 23.66 13.48 17.59
N SER A 305 24.55 14.11 16.83
CA SER A 305 25.58 15.00 17.40
C SER A 305 24.95 16.15 18.18
N SER A 306 23.91 16.79 17.64
CA SER A 306 23.19 17.88 18.28
C SER A 306 22.43 17.44 19.55
N GLU A 307 21.61 16.41 19.44
CA GLU A 307 20.75 15.93 20.54
C GLU A 307 21.57 15.43 21.74
N PHE A 308 22.70 14.78 21.47
CA PHE A 308 23.55 14.22 22.52
C PHE A 308 24.71 15.12 22.95
N ALA A 309 24.87 16.33 22.39
CA ALA A 309 25.98 17.24 22.70
C ALA A 309 26.10 17.57 24.20
N SER A 310 24.97 17.63 24.92
CA SER A 310 24.95 17.93 26.37
C SER A 310 24.97 16.69 27.27
N ILE A 311 24.77 15.50 26.69
CA ILE A 311 24.65 14.23 27.41
C ILE A 311 25.96 13.44 27.29
N TYR A 312 26.51 13.38 26.08
CA TYR A 312 27.73 12.66 25.70
C TYR A 312 28.68 13.59 24.94
N GLU A 313 29.07 14.72 25.54
CA GLU A 313 29.83 15.81 24.88
C GLU A 313 30.97 15.32 23.97
N GLY A 314 31.89 14.50 24.49
CA GLY A 314 33.01 13.94 23.71
C GLY A 314 32.57 13.01 22.57
N PRO A 315 31.82 11.92 22.86
CA PRO A 315 31.28 11.04 21.82
C PRO A 315 30.42 11.73 20.75
N ALA A 316 29.57 12.68 21.14
CA ALA A 316 28.64 13.40 20.27
C ALA A 316 29.35 14.41 19.34
N ASP A 317 30.32 15.17 19.87
CA ASP A 317 31.18 16.03 19.05
C ASP A 317 32.02 15.19 18.07
N ASN A 318 32.55 14.06 18.53
CA ASN A 318 33.38 13.17 17.70
C ASN A 318 32.61 12.58 16.52
N VAL A 319 31.41 12.03 16.76
CA VAL A 319 30.60 11.44 15.68
C VAL A 319 30.14 12.52 14.70
N GLY A 320 29.78 13.71 15.18
CA GLY A 320 29.42 14.85 14.32
C GLY A 320 30.56 15.32 13.44
N PHE A 321 31.79 15.34 13.96
CA PHE A 321 32.96 15.76 13.21
C PHE A 321 33.43 14.72 12.19
N PHE A 322 33.49 13.44 12.58
CA PHE A 322 34.06 12.38 11.74
C PHE A 322 33.03 11.60 10.92
N GLY A 323 31.73 11.75 11.20
CA GLY A 323 30.68 10.96 10.56
C GLY A 323 30.69 9.49 10.96
N SER A 324 31.41 9.11 12.02
CA SER A 324 31.57 7.70 12.43
C SER A 324 31.59 7.54 13.94
N PHE A 325 30.92 6.50 14.43
CA PHE A 325 30.86 6.18 15.86
C PHE A 325 32.17 5.52 16.29
N ASP A 326 32.89 6.09 17.27
CA ASP A 326 34.09 5.45 17.81
C ASP A 326 33.70 4.22 18.64
N ARG A 327 34.12 3.04 18.18
CA ARG A 327 33.78 1.74 18.77
C ARG A 327 34.97 1.08 19.46
N ARG A 328 36.07 1.83 19.66
CA ARG A 328 37.22 1.36 20.44
C ARG A 328 36.93 1.57 21.92
N SER A 329 36.83 0.48 22.67
CA SER A 329 36.57 0.51 24.12
C SER A 329 37.63 1.25 24.95
N SER A 330 38.82 1.51 24.38
CA SER A 330 39.88 2.32 24.99
C SER A 330 39.76 3.83 24.71
N SER A 331 38.86 4.25 23.84
CA SER A 331 38.65 5.66 23.49
C SER A 331 37.80 6.37 24.53
N SER A 332 38.12 7.63 24.82
CA SER A 332 37.24 8.50 25.63
C SER A 332 35.94 8.86 24.91
N ASN A 333 35.87 8.64 23.59
CA ASN A 333 34.71 8.93 22.74
C ASN A 333 33.91 7.67 22.41
N TYR A 334 34.14 6.56 23.13
CA TYR A 334 33.52 5.27 22.85
C TYR A 334 31.99 5.32 22.95
N TRP A 335 31.31 4.90 21.88
CA TRP A 335 29.87 4.70 21.84
C TRP A 335 29.53 3.28 22.27
N THR A 336 28.86 3.14 23.41
CA THR A 336 28.35 1.85 23.89
C THR A 336 27.08 1.43 23.13
N ASP A 337 26.69 0.15 23.20
CA ASP A 337 25.43 -0.32 22.61
C ASP A 337 24.21 0.38 23.22
N ALA A 338 24.24 0.73 24.52
CA ALA A 338 23.17 1.49 25.14
C ALA A 338 23.04 2.91 24.53
N MET A 339 24.17 3.60 24.35
CA MET A 339 24.18 4.93 23.72
C MET A 339 23.74 4.89 22.26
N LEU A 340 24.14 3.84 21.53
CA LEU A 340 23.67 3.62 20.16
C LEU A 340 22.17 3.41 20.12
N LEU A 341 21.60 2.63 21.05
CA LEU A 341 20.15 2.44 21.12
C LEU A 341 19.41 3.76 21.40
N GLU A 342 19.92 4.60 22.29
CA GLU A 342 19.37 5.95 22.53
C GLU A 342 19.42 6.79 21.24
N ALA A 343 20.54 6.80 20.54
CA ALA A 343 20.69 7.51 19.27
C ALA A 343 19.75 6.97 18.19
N PHE A 344 19.55 5.66 18.12
CA PHE A 344 18.61 5.03 17.19
C PHE A 344 17.17 5.38 17.49
N ASN A 345 16.79 5.49 18.77
CA ASN A 345 15.46 5.96 19.15
C ASN A 345 15.22 7.38 18.61
N VAL A 346 16.18 8.30 18.78
CA VAL A 346 16.07 9.68 18.28
C VAL A 346 15.92 9.72 16.76
N VAL A 347 16.76 8.99 16.03
CA VAL A 347 16.70 8.94 14.55
C VAL A 347 15.37 8.37 14.09
N LEU A 348 14.95 7.23 14.63
CA LEU A 348 13.74 6.56 14.19
C LEU A 348 12.46 7.29 14.61
N ASP A 349 12.40 7.90 15.79
CA ASP A 349 11.23 8.69 16.21
C ASP A 349 11.12 10.00 15.42
N THR A 350 12.23 10.54 14.91
CA THR A 350 12.22 11.69 14.00
C THR A 350 11.79 11.30 12.59
N ARG A 351 12.28 10.15 12.10
CA ARG A 351 12.03 9.65 10.75
C ARG A 351 10.63 9.07 10.59
N ASP A 352 10.20 8.32 11.58
CA ASP A 352 9.00 7.48 11.56
C ASP A 352 8.22 7.65 12.88
N PRO A 353 7.69 8.86 13.15
CA PRO A 353 7.03 9.19 14.41
C PRO A 353 5.76 8.37 14.66
N ASN A 354 5.19 7.79 13.60
CA ASN A 354 3.97 6.98 13.65
C ASN A 354 4.25 5.49 13.46
N ALA A 355 5.51 5.05 13.62
CA ALA A 355 5.89 3.64 13.51
C ALA A 355 4.99 2.76 14.40
N GLU A 356 4.38 1.75 13.80
CA GLU A 356 3.49 0.83 14.50
C GLU A 356 4.26 -0.10 15.46
N GLU A 357 3.56 -0.61 16.48
CA GLU A 357 4.09 -1.62 17.38
C GLU A 357 4.52 -2.87 16.58
N GLY A 358 5.75 -3.33 16.79
CA GLY A 358 6.33 -4.43 16.04
C GLY A 358 7.04 -4.04 14.73
N GLN A 359 7.08 -2.74 14.36
CA GLN A 359 7.93 -2.28 13.25
C GLN A 359 9.39 -2.63 13.53
N LYS A 360 10.09 -3.17 12.52
CA LYS A 360 11.49 -3.59 12.61
C LYS A 360 12.38 -2.72 11.72
N TYR A 361 13.59 -2.43 12.20
CA TYR A 361 14.63 -1.77 11.40
C TYR A 361 15.97 -2.50 11.54
N ILE A 362 16.74 -2.57 10.46
CA ILE A 362 18.18 -2.84 10.51
C ILE A 362 18.90 -1.55 10.15
N LEU A 363 19.51 -0.93 11.16
CA LEU A 363 20.24 0.32 11.04
C LEU A 363 21.70 0.02 10.72
N THR A 364 22.19 0.49 9.57
CA THR A 364 23.59 0.43 9.18
C THR A 364 24.25 1.79 9.39
N TYR A 365 25.36 1.82 10.10
CA TYR A 365 26.04 3.05 10.48
C TYR A 365 27.55 2.90 10.41
N VAL A 366 28.25 4.01 10.15
CA VAL A 366 29.70 4.03 10.01
C VAL A 366 30.35 4.01 11.39
N VAL A 367 31.33 3.14 11.59
CA VAL A 367 32.09 3.01 12.84
C VAL A 367 33.58 3.20 12.64
N PHE A 368 34.28 3.53 13.72
CA PHE A 368 35.72 3.53 13.79
C PHE A 368 36.22 2.59 14.89
N THR A 369 36.85 1.47 14.49
CA THR A 369 37.41 0.46 15.40
C THR A 369 38.95 0.42 15.39
N GLY A 370 39.57 1.46 14.81
CA GLY A 370 40.99 1.50 14.42
C GLY A 370 41.16 1.67 12.91
N SER A 371 40.10 1.35 12.16
CA SER A 371 39.83 1.73 10.78
C SER A 371 38.33 2.01 10.64
N THR A 372 37.95 2.75 9.60
CA THR A 372 36.54 2.98 9.28
C THR A 372 35.91 1.72 8.70
N GLY A 373 34.69 1.41 9.12
CA GLY A 373 33.87 0.32 8.61
C GLY A 373 32.38 0.59 8.84
N ASN A 374 31.53 -0.39 8.55
CA ASN A 374 30.10 -0.32 8.86
C ASN A 374 29.75 -1.38 9.90
N GLU A 375 28.87 -1.02 10.83
CA GLU A 375 28.16 -1.96 11.69
C GLU A 375 26.66 -1.87 11.40
N SER A 376 25.93 -2.94 11.69
CA SER A 376 24.47 -2.96 11.62
C SER A 376 23.87 -3.45 12.94
N LYS A 377 22.73 -2.86 13.33
CA LYS A 377 21.96 -3.27 14.50
C LYS A 377 20.48 -3.39 14.15
N ALA A 378 19.86 -4.48 14.58
CA ALA A 378 18.44 -4.72 14.42
C ALA A 378 17.68 -4.21 15.65
N VAL A 379 16.64 -3.41 15.43
CA VAL A 379 15.73 -2.88 16.46
C VAL A 379 14.27 -3.15 16.12
N ILE A 380 13.41 -3.19 17.12
CA ILE A 380 11.96 -3.37 16.99
C ILE A 380 11.23 -2.39 17.92
N LYS A 381 10.12 -1.80 17.45
CA LYS A 381 9.25 -0.95 18.28
C LYS A 381 8.46 -1.83 19.25
N LYS A 382 8.70 -1.68 20.55
CA LYS A 382 7.98 -2.37 21.63
C LYS A 382 7.55 -1.40 22.72
N GLY A 383 6.26 -1.37 23.04
CA GLY A 383 5.70 -0.47 24.04
C GLY A 383 5.98 1.01 23.75
N GLY A 384 5.99 1.40 22.47
CA GLY A 384 6.25 2.78 22.03
C GLY A 384 7.73 3.21 22.05
N VAL A 385 8.69 2.33 22.33
CA VAL A 385 10.14 2.60 22.27
C VAL A 385 10.86 1.59 21.38
N TRP A 386 12.01 1.97 20.81
CA TRP A 386 12.84 1.05 20.04
C TRP A 386 13.77 0.28 20.97
N VAL A 387 13.75 -1.06 20.85
CA VAL A 387 14.64 -1.97 21.57
C VAL A 387 15.40 -2.85 20.60
N TYR A 388 16.59 -3.32 20.98
CA TYR A 388 17.29 -4.32 20.17
C TYR A 388 16.46 -5.60 20.03
N GLN A 389 16.52 -6.22 18.86
CA GLN A 389 15.85 -7.49 18.56
C GLN A 389 16.48 -8.66 19.30
#